data_AF-A0A533XSB9-F1
#
_entry.id   AF-A0A533XSB9-F1
#
_cell.length_a   1.000
_cell.length_b   1.000
_cell.length_c   1.000
_cell.angle_alpha   90.00
_cell.angle_beta   90.00
_cell.angle_gamma   90.00
#
_symmetry.space_group_name_H-M   'P 1'
#
loop_
_entity.id
_entity.type
_entity.pdbx_description
1 polymer ?
#
loop_
_entity_poly.entity_id
_entity_poly.type
_entity_poly.pdbx_seq_one_letter_code
_entity_poly.pdbx_strand_id
1 'polypeptide(L)' 'MAMVGDRKAFVEQIDHAILEELSVEDRLNAEVRQLLKTYEQDIERGHVDYQRMFTMVKSKLARERGIIL' A
#
# COMPACT_ATOMS: atom_id res chain seq x y z
N MET A 1 -13.56 -26.19 -26.43
CA MET A 1 -14.07 -24.86 -26.05
C MET A 1 -12.93 -23.87 -26.17
N ALA A 2 -12.90 -23.07 -27.24
CA ALA A 2 -11.97 -21.95 -27.30
C ALA A 2 -12.56 -20.85 -26.41
N MET A 3 -11.88 -20.53 -25.30
CA MET A 3 -12.13 -19.30 -24.54
C MET A 3 -11.69 -18.13 -25.42
N VAL A 4 -12.51 -17.76 -26.41
CA VAL A 4 -12.36 -16.50 -27.13
C VAL A 4 -13.08 -15.46 -26.27
N GLY A 5 -12.44 -15.08 -25.17
CA GLY A 5 -12.88 -13.95 -24.36
C GLY A 5 -12.71 -12.66 -25.15
N ASP A 6 -13.70 -11.77 -25.07
CA ASP A 6 -13.61 -10.44 -25.64
C ASP A 6 -12.35 -9.75 -25.09
N ARG A 7 -11.39 -9.47 -25.98
CA ARG A 7 -10.11 -8.85 -25.64
C ARG A 7 -10.34 -7.57 -24.82
N LYS A 8 -11.41 -6.83 -25.10
CA LYS A 8 -11.77 -5.62 -24.36
C LYS A 8 -12.11 -5.94 -22.91
N ALA A 9 -12.96 -6.93 -22.67
CA ALA A 9 -13.35 -7.36 -21.32
C ALA A 9 -12.14 -7.88 -20.50
N PHE A 10 -11.15 -8.49 -21.17
CA PHE A 10 -9.92 -8.91 -20.50
C PHE A 10 -9.02 -7.73 -20.11
N VAL A 11 -8.87 -6.74 -21.00
CA VAL A 11 -8.13 -5.51 -20.70
C VAL A 11 -8.79 -4.75 -19.55
N GLU A 12 -10.12 -4.59 -19.57
CA GLU A 12 -10.85 -3.92 -18.50
C GLU A 12 -10.70 -4.62 -17.13
N GLN A 13 -10.65 -5.96 -17.12
CA GLN A 13 -10.40 -6.72 -15.88
C GLN A 13 -8.98 -6.51 -15.34
N ILE A 14 -7.97 -6.46 -16.22
CA ILE A 14 -6.59 -6.17 -15.81
C ILE A 14 -6.49 -4.74 -15.27
N ASP A 15 -7.05 -3.76 -15.97
CA ASP A 15 -7.04 -2.36 -15.52
C ASP A 15 -7.72 -2.23 -14.16
N HIS A 16 -8.86 -2.90 -13.96
CA HIS A 16 -9.54 -2.90 -12.68
C HIS A 16 -8.70 -3.51 -11.57
N ALA A 17 -8.10 -4.69 -11.80
CA ALA A 17 -7.24 -5.35 -10.82
C ALA A 17 -6.02 -4.49 -10.45
N ILE A 18 -5.39 -3.83 -11.42
CA ILE A 18 -4.27 -2.91 -11.17
C ILE A 18 -4.73 -1.72 -10.31
N LEU A 19 -5.87 -1.11 -10.65
CA LEU A 19 -6.42 0.02 -9.89
C LEU A 19 -6.79 -0.38 -8.46
N GLU A 20 -7.32 -1.59 -8.26
CA GLU A 20 -7.62 -2.11 -6.93
C GLU A 20 -6.35 -2.27 -6.09
N GLU A 21 -5.31 -2.91 -6.64
CA GLU A 21 -4.01 -3.07 -5.98
C GLU A 21 -3.37 -1.72 -5.61
N LEU A 22 -3.35 -0.76 -6.55
CA LEU A 22 -2.86 0.59 -6.28
C LEU A 22 -3.67 1.27 -5.17
N SER A 23 -5.00 1.09 -5.15
CA SER A 23 -5.84 1.68 -4.11
C SER A 23 -5.58 1.07 -2.72
N VAL A 24 -5.21 -0.21 -2.65
CA VAL A 24 -4.82 -0.88 -1.40
C VAL A 24 -3.50 -0.30 -0.91
N GLU A 25 -2.53 -0.11 -1.79
CA GLU A 25 -1.25 0.49 -1.45
C GLU A 25 -1.42 1.94 -0.97
N ASP A 26 -2.24 2.75 -1.65
CA ASP A 26 -2.50 4.13 -1.27
C ASP A 26 -3.14 4.24 0.12
N ARG A 27 -4.11 3.37 0.44
CA ARG A 27 -4.72 3.32 1.78
C ARG A 27 -3.70 2.95 2.84
N LEU A 28 -2.87 1.94 2.57
CA LEU A 28 -1.80 1.52 3.47
C LEU A 28 -0.82 2.67 3.73
N ASN A 29 -0.37 3.35 2.68
CA ASN A 29 0.54 4.48 2.78
C ASN A 29 -0.06 5.64 3.60
N ALA A 30 -1.33 5.97 3.38
CA ALA A 30 -2.03 7.02 4.12
C ALA A 30 -2.11 6.70 5.62
N GLU A 31 -2.40 5.45 5.96
CA GLU A 31 -2.47 5.00 7.34
C GLU A 31 -1.12 5.00 8.04
N VAL A 32 -0.06 4.55 7.36
CA VAL A 32 1.31 4.65 7.88
C VAL A 32 1.65 6.11 8.20
N ARG A 33 1.34 7.05 7.29
CA ARG A 33 1.56 8.49 7.55
C ARG A 33 0.77 8.97 8.76
N GLN A 34 -0.49 8.54 8.89
CA GLN A 34 -1.34 8.93 10.01
C GLN A 34 -0.83 8.40 11.35
N LEU A 35 -0.28 7.17 11.39
CA LEU A 35 0.37 6.63 12.58
C LEU A 35 1.63 7.42 12.92
N LEU A 36 2.46 7.72 11.92
CA LEU A 36 3.70 8.47 12.11
C LEU A 36 3.48 9.91 12.58
N LYS A 37 2.34 10.54 12.28
CA LYS A 37 1.98 11.85 12.86
C LYS A 37 2.03 11.86 14.39
N THR A 38 1.68 10.75 15.03
CA THR A 38 1.74 10.63 16.49
C THR A 38 3.18 10.63 17.03
N TYR A 39 4.15 10.28 16.17
CA TYR A 39 5.58 10.23 16.48
C TYR A 39 6.36 11.43 15.92
N GLU A 40 5.68 12.41 15.31
CA GLU A 40 6.32 13.59 14.68
C GLU A 40 7.29 14.30 15.65
N GLN A 41 6.92 14.46 16.92
CA GLN A 41 7.78 15.11 17.90
C GLN A 41 9.08 14.35 18.18
N ASP A 42 9.06 13.02 18.15
CA ASP A 42 10.26 12.19 18.37
C ASP A 42 11.15 12.14 17.12
N ILE A 43 10.53 12.22 15.94
CA ILE A 43 11.22 12.32 14.65
C ILE A 43 11.89 13.70 14.50
N GLU A 44 11.19 14.78 14.86
CA GLU A 44 11.72 16.15 14.85
C GLU A 44 12.87 16.36 15.83
N ARG A 45 12.84 15.66 16.98
CA ARG A 45 13.94 15.65 17.95
C ARG A 45 15.18 14.88 17.44
N GLY A 46 15.12 14.30 16.25
CA GLY A 46 16.23 13.57 15.62
C GLY A 46 16.51 12.21 16.24
N HIS A 47 15.62 11.70 17.09
CA HIS A 47 15.79 10.41 17.73
C HIS A 47 15.47 9.25 16.78
N VAL A 48 14.71 9.50 15.71
CA VAL A 48 14.28 8.46 14.77
C VAL A 48 14.22 8.96 13.32
N ASP A 49 14.70 8.15 12.39
CA ASP A 49 14.61 8.38 10.95
C ASP A 49 13.19 8.05 10.43
N TYR A 50 12.52 9.05 9.86
CA TYR A 50 11.17 8.93 9.30
C TYR A 50 11.07 7.84 8.23
N GLN A 51 12.01 7.78 7.29
CA GLN A 51 11.98 6.84 6.17
C GLN A 51 12.13 5.40 6.65
N ARG A 52 13.00 5.18 7.65
CA ARG A 52 13.15 3.88 8.31
C ARG A 52 11.87 3.48 9.05
N MET A 53 11.28 4.39 9.82
CA MET A 53 10.02 4.12 10.52
C MET A 53 8.87 3.83 9.56
N PHE A 54 8.76 4.60 8.48
CA PHE A 54 7.76 4.40 7.44
C PHE A 54 7.83 2.99 6.87
N THR A 55 9.03 2.56 6.48
CA THR A 55 9.24 1.21 5.94
C THR A 55 8.89 0.11 6.96
N MET A 56 9.28 0.30 8.22
CA MET A 56 8.99 -0.65 9.30
C MET A 56 7.48 -0.77 9.58
N VAL A 57 6.78 0.36 9.72
CA VAL A 57 5.35 0.39 10.01
C VAL A 57 4.56 -0.11 8.80
N LYS A 58 4.94 0.26 7.57
CA LYS A 58 4.33 -0.26 6.32
C LYS A 58 4.46 -1.79 6.25
N SER A 59 5.66 -2.32 6.52
CA SER A 59 5.90 -3.77 6.50
C SER A 59 5.10 -4.51 7.57
N LYS A 60 4.97 -3.93 8.76
CA LYS A 60 4.19 -4.51 9.85
C LYS A 60 2.70 -4.55 9.50
N LEU A 61 2.13 -3.43 9.06
CA LEU A 61 0.73 -3.34 8.67
C LEU A 61 0.40 -4.24 7.47
N ALA A 62 1.29 -4.32 6.49
CA ALA A 62 1.12 -5.22 5.35
C ALA A 62 1.03 -6.69 5.80
N ARG A 63 1.93 -7.13 6.68
CA ARG A 63 1.89 -8.49 7.25
C ARG A 63 0.63 -8.76 8.06
N GLU A 64 0.21 -7.81 8.90
CA GLU A 64 -1.01 -7.94 9.71
C GLU A 64 -2.27 -8.09 8.86
N ARG A 65 -2.26 -7.53 7.65
CA ARG A 65 -3.40 -7.56 6.70
C ARG A 65 -3.26 -8.60 5.60
N GLY A 66 -2.15 -9.35 5.57
CA GLY A 66 -1.86 -10.31 4.50
C GLY A 66 -1.62 -9.65 3.14
N ILE A 67 -1.26 -8.36 3.10
CA ILE A 67 -0.89 -7.65 1.86
C ILE A 67 0.52 -8.08 1.47
N ILE A 68 0.69 -8.43 0.20
CA ILE A 68 2.01 -8.70 -0.40
C ILE A 68 2.50 -7.39 -1.00
N LEU A 69 3.67 -6.91 -0.52
CA LEU A 69 4.35 -5.70 -1.01
C LEU A 69 5.45 -6.06 -2.01
#